data_AF-A0A2Z5K4E5-F1
#
_entry.id   AF-A0A2Z5K4E5-F1
#
_cell.length_a   1.000
_cell.length_b   1.000
_cell.length_c   1.000
_cell.angle_alpha   90.00
_cell.angle_beta   90.00
_cell.angle_gamma   90.00
#
_symmetry.space_group_name_H-M   'P 1'
#
loop_
_entity.id
_entity.type
_entity.pdbx_description
1 polymer ?
#
loop_
_entity_poly.entity_id
_entity_poly.type
_entity_poly.pdbx_seq_one_letter_code
_entity_poly.pdbx_strand_id
1 'polypeptide(L)'
;MLSPLSAPRLRTAEELQAAAREVVGESTGEVFCYWNYTSVEEPLPAAVHRSGLHLRERAGEVRTVLPRTVLLTPEIADFVDWHRACGFQVGTSAGLPPGAMLLTDAGALVTTAFEEGCDYAWIRDGRVLEAFRALARMLWGRADAVADAGDESLGATDRKVLLMLTQGATDRVIARELDLSDRTVRRIVASLLERLGARSRFEAGMLAAARGWV
;
A
#
# COMPACT_ATOMS: atom_id res chain seq x y z
N MET A 1 18.08 -32.13 -19.21
CA MET A 1 17.73 -30.81 -19.75
C MET A 1 16.36 -30.43 -19.20
N LEU A 2 16.30 -29.46 -18.27
CA LEU A 2 15.01 -28.88 -17.88
C LEU A 2 14.52 -28.05 -19.07
N SER A 3 13.33 -28.36 -19.58
CA SER A 3 12.64 -27.47 -20.55
C SER A 3 12.53 -26.08 -19.91
N PRO A 4 12.76 -24.98 -20.65
CA PRO A 4 12.53 -23.66 -20.09
C PRO A 4 11.08 -23.58 -19.60
N LEU A 5 10.89 -23.18 -18.34
CA LEU A 5 9.57 -22.91 -17.78
C LEU A 5 8.88 -21.88 -18.68
N SER A 6 7.98 -22.35 -19.55
CA SER A 6 7.27 -21.51 -20.50
C SER A 6 6.08 -20.86 -19.79
N ALA A 7 6.39 -19.94 -18.87
CA ALA A 7 5.39 -19.13 -18.21
C ALA A 7 4.89 -18.05 -19.19
N PRO A 8 3.58 -17.89 -19.38
CA PRO A 8 3.03 -16.77 -20.12
C PRO A 8 3.58 -15.45 -19.57
N ARG A 9 3.97 -14.55 -20.47
CA ARG A 9 4.41 -13.21 -20.11
C ARG A 9 3.27 -12.23 -20.35
N LEU A 10 2.94 -11.46 -19.33
CA LEU A 10 1.95 -10.39 -19.37
C LEU A 10 2.70 -9.07 -19.52
N ARG A 11 2.36 -8.30 -20.54
CA ARG A 11 3.09 -7.08 -20.92
C ARG A 11 2.27 -5.82 -20.75
N THR A 12 0.95 -5.97 -20.71
CA THR A 12 0.03 -4.84 -20.57
C THR A 12 -0.59 -4.80 -19.18
N ALA A 13 -0.99 -3.61 -18.73
CA ALA A 13 -1.72 -3.44 -17.49
C ALA A 13 -3.06 -4.20 -17.49
N GLU A 14 -3.71 -4.33 -18.67
CA GLU A 14 -4.96 -5.06 -18.83
C GLU A 14 -4.76 -6.58 -18.68
N GLU A 15 -3.73 -7.14 -19.31
CA GLU A 15 -3.36 -8.55 -19.16
C GLU A 15 -3.03 -8.88 -17.70
N LEU A 16 -2.25 -8.03 -17.05
CA LEU A 16 -1.92 -8.20 -15.64
C LEU A 16 -3.15 -8.12 -14.75
N GLN A 17 -4.05 -7.17 -15.02
CA GLN A 17 -5.27 -7.02 -14.25
C GLN A 17 -6.21 -8.23 -14.43
N ALA A 18 -6.34 -8.75 -15.65
CA ALA A 18 -7.13 -9.95 -15.93
C ALA A 18 -6.55 -11.16 -15.19
N ALA A 19 -5.24 -11.38 -15.30
CA ALA A 19 -4.57 -12.49 -14.62
C ALA A 19 -4.63 -12.37 -13.09
N ALA A 20 -4.49 -11.15 -12.53
CA ALA A 20 -4.61 -10.93 -11.09
C ALA A 20 -6.02 -11.26 -10.58
N ARG A 21 -7.06 -10.83 -11.32
CA ARG A 21 -8.45 -11.20 -10.99
C ARG A 21 -8.68 -12.70 -11.07
N GLU A 22 -8.13 -13.36 -12.08
CA GLU A 22 -8.25 -14.82 -12.26
C GLU A 22 -7.58 -15.56 -11.10
N VAL A 23 -6.30 -15.27 -10.83
CA VAL A 23 -5.53 -15.95 -9.77
C VAL A 23 -6.09 -15.68 -8.37
N VAL A 24 -6.66 -14.50 -8.14
CA VAL A 24 -7.36 -14.17 -6.88
C VAL A 24 -8.74 -14.82 -6.81
N GLY A 25 -9.49 -14.86 -7.91
CA GLY A 25 -10.84 -15.42 -7.95
C GLY A 25 -10.87 -16.95 -7.88
N GLU A 26 -9.85 -17.61 -8.44
CA GLU A 26 -9.67 -19.07 -8.33
C GLU A 26 -9.11 -19.50 -6.96
N SER A 27 -8.58 -18.55 -6.19
CA SER A 27 -7.93 -18.84 -4.91
C SER A 27 -8.92 -19.15 -3.81
N THR A 28 -8.59 -20.14 -2.99
CA THR A 28 -9.33 -20.48 -1.76
C THR A 28 -8.48 -20.30 -0.48
N GLY A 29 -7.18 -20.03 -0.64
CA GLY A 29 -6.24 -19.84 0.46
C GLY A 29 -5.61 -18.46 0.51
N GLU A 30 -4.61 -18.30 1.37
CA GLU A 30 -3.92 -17.03 1.60
C GLU A 30 -3.45 -16.34 0.30
N VAL A 31 -3.64 -15.03 0.24
CA VAL A 31 -3.10 -14.15 -0.80
C VAL A 31 -1.91 -13.40 -0.22
N PHE A 32 -0.73 -13.65 -0.77
CA PHE A 32 0.48 -12.93 -0.38
C PHE A 32 0.93 -12.02 -1.51
N CYS A 33 1.29 -10.79 -1.17
CA CYS A 33 1.93 -9.89 -2.11
C CYS A 33 3.13 -9.14 -1.50
N TYR A 34 4.11 -8.87 -2.35
CA TYR A 34 5.10 -7.84 -2.06
C TYR A 34 5.35 -7.01 -3.31
N TRP A 35 5.75 -5.76 -3.12
CA TRP A 35 6.29 -4.96 -4.20
C TRP A 35 7.38 -4.04 -3.66
N ASN A 36 8.48 -3.96 -4.39
CA ASN A 36 9.64 -3.15 -4.03
C ASN A 36 9.70 -1.89 -4.89
N TYR A 37 8.64 -1.07 -4.81
CA TYR A 37 8.46 0.15 -5.61
C TYR A 37 7.93 1.29 -4.77
N THR A 38 8.17 2.51 -5.25
CA THR A 38 7.77 3.76 -4.60
C THR A 38 6.46 4.35 -5.13
N SER A 39 5.72 3.65 -6.00
CA SER A 39 4.48 4.14 -6.62
C SER A 39 3.30 3.17 -6.48
N VAL A 40 2.11 3.70 -6.19
CA VAL A 40 0.83 2.97 -6.18
C VAL A 40 0.19 2.85 -7.56
N GLU A 41 0.63 3.67 -8.51
CA GLU A 41 0.09 3.68 -9.89
C GLU A 41 0.60 2.50 -10.71
N GLU A 42 1.52 1.71 -10.14
CA GLU A 42 2.07 0.56 -10.82
C GLU A 42 1.04 -0.55 -11.09
N PRO A 43 1.24 -1.32 -12.18
CA PRO A 43 0.25 -2.28 -12.65
C PRO A 43 -0.19 -3.31 -11.59
N LEU A 44 0.74 -3.86 -10.79
CA LEU A 44 0.41 -4.90 -9.82
C LEU A 44 -0.29 -4.36 -8.56
N PRO A 45 0.22 -3.32 -7.85
CA PRO A 45 -0.53 -2.69 -6.77
C PRO A 45 -1.93 -2.23 -7.21
N ALA A 46 -2.05 -1.62 -8.38
CA ALA A 46 -3.34 -1.21 -8.94
C ALA A 46 -4.25 -2.40 -9.27
N ALA A 47 -3.71 -3.53 -9.73
CA ALA A 47 -4.47 -4.74 -9.99
C ALA A 47 -4.97 -5.40 -8.69
N VAL A 48 -4.13 -5.47 -7.65
CA VAL A 48 -4.50 -5.98 -6.32
C VAL A 48 -5.55 -5.08 -5.68
N HIS A 49 -5.32 -3.76 -5.67
CA HIS A 49 -6.27 -2.78 -5.14
C HIS A 49 -7.63 -2.84 -5.84
N ARG A 50 -7.66 -2.92 -7.18
CA ARG A 50 -8.91 -3.07 -7.94
C ARG A 50 -9.59 -4.43 -7.73
N SER A 51 -8.83 -5.45 -7.36
CA SER A 51 -9.35 -6.75 -6.91
C SER A 51 -9.79 -6.73 -5.44
N GLY A 52 -9.43 -5.67 -4.70
CA GLY A 52 -9.69 -5.47 -3.27
C GLY A 52 -11.14 -5.64 -2.83
N LEU A 53 -12.11 -5.33 -3.70
CA LEU A 53 -13.54 -5.59 -3.44
C LEU A 53 -13.85 -7.09 -3.25
N HIS A 54 -13.23 -7.97 -4.03
CA HIS A 54 -13.37 -9.43 -3.88
C HIS A 54 -12.54 -9.97 -2.71
N LEU A 55 -11.42 -9.29 -2.41
CA LEU A 55 -10.55 -9.66 -1.30
C LEU A 55 -11.10 -9.22 0.07
N ARG A 56 -12.04 -8.27 0.13
CA ARG A 56 -12.63 -7.77 1.39
C ARG A 56 -13.35 -8.85 2.19
N GLU A 57 -13.99 -9.81 1.53
CA GLU A 57 -14.60 -10.98 2.20
C GLU A 57 -13.54 -11.91 2.81
N ARG A 58 -12.27 -11.71 2.44
CA ARG A 58 -11.11 -12.53 2.80
C ARG A 58 -10.06 -11.71 3.55
N ALA A 59 -10.48 -10.65 4.24
CA ALA A 59 -9.62 -9.64 4.84
C ALA A 59 -8.43 -10.19 5.66
N GLY A 60 -8.65 -11.24 6.47
CA GLY A 60 -7.61 -11.85 7.30
C GLY A 60 -6.63 -12.78 6.56
N GLU A 61 -6.84 -13.02 5.27
CA GLU A 61 -6.06 -13.93 4.43
C GLU A 61 -5.17 -13.18 3.43
N VAL A 62 -5.21 -11.84 3.44
CA VAL A 62 -4.39 -11.02 2.55
C VAL A 62 -3.22 -10.43 3.33
N ARG A 63 -2.01 -10.76 2.88
CA ARG A 63 -0.76 -10.26 3.47
C ARG A 63 0.06 -9.51 2.45
N THR A 64 0.46 -8.31 2.81
CA THR A 64 1.28 -7.43 1.97
C THR A 64 2.59 -7.10 2.68
N VAL A 65 3.72 -7.22 1.98
CA VAL A 65 5.01 -6.68 2.45
C VAL A 65 5.52 -5.59 1.53
N LEU A 66 5.90 -4.45 2.09
CA LEU A 66 6.45 -3.30 1.36
C LEU A 66 7.76 -2.80 1.99
N PRO A 67 8.61 -2.07 1.26
CA PRO A 67 9.82 -1.49 1.84
C PRO A 67 9.46 -0.49 2.94
N ARG A 68 10.21 -0.46 4.04
CA ARG A 68 9.96 0.54 5.11
C ARG A 68 10.00 1.98 4.58
N THR A 69 10.86 2.24 3.60
CA THR A 69 11.07 3.57 3.01
C THR A 69 9.87 4.12 2.27
N VAL A 70 8.97 3.27 1.75
CA VAL A 70 7.83 3.75 0.96
C VAL A 70 6.74 4.39 1.82
N LEU A 71 6.75 4.17 3.14
CA LEU A 71 5.86 4.86 4.08
C LEU A 71 6.16 6.37 4.18
N LEU A 72 7.33 6.82 3.71
CA LEU A 72 7.65 8.24 3.61
C LEU A 72 6.90 8.92 2.45
N THR A 73 6.42 8.15 1.47
CA THR A 73 5.64 8.63 0.34
C THR A 73 4.16 8.73 0.74
N PRO A 74 3.56 9.95 0.78
CA PRO A 74 2.18 10.14 1.25
C PRO A 74 1.14 9.27 0.52
N GLU A 75 1.28 9.10 -0.80
CA GLU A 75 0.38 8.32 -1.63
C GLU A 75 0.39 6.83 -1.25
N ILE A 76 1.56 6.31 -0.88
CA ILE A 76 1.72 4.93 -0.43
C ILE A 76 1.19 4.77 1.00
N ALA A 77 1.41 5.76 1.88
CA ALA A 77 0.90 5.74 3.25
C ALA A 77 -0.64 5.66 3.26
N ASP A 78 -1.32 6.48 2.45
CA ASP A 78 -2.78 6.43 2.29
C ASP A 78 -3.27 5.07 1.81
N PHE A 79 -2.55 4.49 0.84
CA PHE A 79 -2.87 3.18 0.31
C PHE A 79 -2.69 2.07 1.35
N VAL A 80 -1.66 2.15 2.19
CA VAL A 80 -1.42 1.24 3.32
C VAL A 80 -2.52 1.37 4.36
N ASP A 81 -2.93 2.60 4.69
CA ASP A 81 -4.02 2.86 5.63
C ASP A 81 -5.36 2.32 5.10
N TRP A 82 -5.62 2.46 3.79
CA TRP A 82 -6.77 1.84 3.14
C TRP A 82 -6.72 0.30 3.18
N HIS A 83 -5.55 -0.30 2.94
CA HIS A 83 -5.37 -1.77 3.01
C HIS A 83 -5.70 -2.29 4.42
N ARG A 84 -5.18 -1.60 5.44
CA ARG A 84 -5.47 -1.91 6.84
C ARG A 84 -6.94 -1.72 7.21
N ALA A 85 -7.58 -0.65 6.71
CA ALA A 85 -9.00 -0.42 6.92
C ALA A 85 -9.88 -1.50 6.27
N CYS A 86 -9.38 -2.18 5.24
CA CYS A 86 -10.03 -3.36 4.65
C CYS A 86 -9.77 -4.66 5.44
N GLY A 87 -8.97 -4.60 6.52
CA GLY A 87 -8.57 -5.73 7.36
C GLY A 87 -7.39 -6.54 6.82
N PHE A 88 -6.73 -6.08 5.76
CA PHE A 88 -5.53 -6.74 5.22
C PHE A 88 -4.33 -6.55 6.15
N GLN A 89 -3.49 -7.56 6.22
CA GLN A 89 -2.29 -7.51 7.04
C GLN A 89 -1.15 -6.88 6.24
N VAL A 90 -0.54 -5.83 6.79
CA VAL A 90 0.55 -5.11 6.13
C VAL A 90 1.80 -5.15 7.00
N GLY A 91 2.89 -5.62 6.41
CA GLY A 91 4.22 -5.64 6.99
C GLY A 91 5.20 -4.78 6.21
N THR A 92 6.25 -4.32 6.86
CA THR A 92 7.37 -3.62 6.23
C THR A 92 8.67 -4.38 6.38
N SER A 93 9.54 -4.30 5.39
CA SER A 93 10.88 -4.87 5.45
C SER A 93 11.93 -3.87 4.98
N ALA A 94 13.13 -3.95 5.55
CA ALA A 94 14.30 -3.22 5.05
C ALA A 94 14.95 -3.92 3.83
N GLY A 95 14.63 -5.20 3.61
CA GLY A 95 15.15 -5.99 2.49
C GLY A 95 14.04 -6.77 1.80
N LEU A 96 13.71 -6.36 0.58
CA LEU A 96 12.83 -7.10 -0.32
C LEU A 96 13.59 -7.46 -1.60
N PRO A 97 13.26 -8.60 -2.23
CA PRO A 97 13.79 -8.91 -3.56
C PRO A 97 13.40 -7.81 -4.56
N PRO A 98 14.14 -7.69 -5.67
CA PRO A 98 13.72 -6.89 -6.81
C PRO A 98 12.31 -7.21 -7.31
N GLY A 99 11.64 -6.18 -7.81
CA GLY A 99 10.34 -6.27 -8.45
C GLY A 99 9.17 -6.54 -7.50
N ALA A 100 8.23 -7.38 -7.93
CA ALA A 100 7.00 -7.66 -7.19
C ALA A 100 6.45 -9.05 -7.45
N MET A 101 5.63 -9.51 -6.50
CA MET A 101 4.94 -10.79 -6.56
C MET A 101 3.52 -10.67 -6.01
N LEU A 102 2.57 -11.28 -6.70
CA LEU A 102 1.29 -11.69 -6.17
C LEU A 102 1.27 -13.22 -6.18
N LEU A 103 0.96 -13.84 -5.04
CA LEU A 103 0.96 -15.28 -4.85
C LEU A 103 -0.36 -15.70 -4.22
N THR A 104 -0.96 -16.74 -4.79
CA THR A 104 -2.10 -17.46 -4.22
C THR A 104 -1.84 -18.97 -4.31
N ASP A 105 -2.82 -19.76 -3.87
CA ASP A 105 -2.82 -21.20 -4.09
C ASP A 105 -3.04 -21.62 -5.56
N ALA A 106 -3.68 -20.76 -6.36
CA ALA A 106 -4.00 -20.98 -7.77
C ALA A 106 -2.90 -20.52 -8.75
N GLY A 107 -1.99 -19.64 -8.32
CA GLY A 107 -0.91 -19.15 -9.17
C GLY A 107 -0.09 -18.02 -8.57
N ALA A 108 0.93 -17.57 -9.31
CA ALA A 108 1.70 -16.40 -8.97
C ALA A 108 1.95 -15.51 -10.20
N LEU A 109 1.95 -14.20 -9.99
CA LEU A 109 2.37 -13.18 -10.94
C LEU A 109 3.64 -12.55 -10.40
N VAL A 110 4.74 -12.64 -11.15
CA VAL A 110 6.06 -12.20 -10.67
C VAL A 110 6.74 -11.34 -11.71
N THR A 111 7.35 -10.25 -11.27
CA THR A 111 8.33 -9.50 -12.06
C THR A 111 9.56 -9.23 -11.22
N THR A 112 10.71 -9.11 -11.88
CA THR A 112 11.98 -8.70 -11.25
C THR A 112 12.46 -7.33 -11.74
N ALA A 113 11.69 -6.67 -12.59
CA ALA A 113 12.09 -5.46 -13.29
C ALA A 113 11.46 -4.21 -12.67
N PHE A 114 12.12 -3.06 -12.83
CA PHE A 114 11.86 -1.84 -12.04
C PHE A 114 11.15 -0.70 -12.81
N GLU A 115 10.67 -0.97 -14.02
CA GLU A 115 10.26 0.07 -14.97
C GLU A 115 8.77 -0.05 -15.35
N GLU A 116 8.16 1.04 -15.81
CA GLU A 116 6.82 0.98 -16.39
C GLU A 116 6.80 0.05 -17.61
N GLY A 117 5.77 -0.81 -17.71
CA GLY A 117 5.63 -1.76 -18.82
C GLY A 117 6.48 -3.04 -18.69
N CYS A 118 7.01 -3.34 -17.49
CA CYS A 118 7.74 -4.58 -17.25
C CYS A 118 6.90 -5.84 -17.49
N ASP A 119 7.50 -6.85 -18.12
CA ASP A 119 6.92 -8.18 -18.28
C ASP A 119 6.70 -8.83 -16.90
N TYR A 120 5.49 -9.35 -16.67
CA TYR A 120 5.17 -10.24 -15.55
C TYR A 120 5.12 -11.68 -16.04
N ALA A 121 5.73 -12.59 -15.31
CA ALA A 121 5.59 -14.02 -15.55
C ALA A 121 4.39 -14.55 -14.78
N TRP A 122 3.50 -15.27 -15.46
CA TRP A 122 2.40 -15.99 -14.82
C TRP A 122 2.79 -17.45 -14.58
N ILE A 123 2.93 -17.80 -13.30
CA ILE A 123 3.41 -19.09 -12.84
C ILE A 123 2.25 -19.89 -12.30
N ARG A 124 2.04 -21.09 -12.85
CA ARG A 124 1.04 -22.07 -12.42
C ARG A 124 1.63 -23.44 -12.06
N ASP A 125 2.93 -23.63 -12.30
CA ASP A 125 3.61 -24.89 -11.95
C ASP A 125 3.69 -25.04 -10.42
N GLY A 126 3.07 -26.10 -9.89
CA GLY A 126 2.99 -26.33 -8.45
C GLY A 126 4.35 -26.41 -7.75
N ARG A 127 5.39 -26.94 -8.39
CA ARG A 127 6.73 -27.03 -7.78
C ARG A 127 7.37 -25.66 -7.65
N VAL A 128 7.15 -24.80 -8.63
CA VAL A 128 7.63 -23.41 -8.59
C VAL A 128 6.81 -22.60 -7.56
N LEU A 129 5.50 -22.83 -7.50
CA LEU A 129 4.65 -22.20 -6.48
C LEU A 129 5.08 -22.56 -5.06
N GLU A 130 5.50 -23.81 -4.79
CA GLU A 130 6.03 -24.19 -3.47
C GLU A 130 7.29 -23.39 -3.09
N ALA A 131 8.18 -23.12 -4.06
CA ALA A 131 9.33 -22.26 -3.83
C ALA A 131 8.91 -20.81 -3.50
N PHE A 132 7.92 -20.27 -4.21
CA PHE A 132 7.38 -18.94 -3.90
C PHE A 132 6.62 -18.88 -2.57
N ARG A 133 5.93 -19.95 -2.17
CA ARG A 133 5.31 -20.05 -0.83
C ARG A 133 6.37 -20.08 0.27
N ALA A 134 7.50 -20.75 0.06
CA ALA A 134 8.63 -20.69 0.97
C ALA A 134 9.21 -19.26 1.05
N LEU A 135 9.37 -18.58 -0.09
CA LEU A 135 9.81 -17.19 -0.14
C LEU A 135 8.83 -16.26 0.59
N ALA A 136 7.52 -16.37 0.33
CA ALA A 136 6.48 -15.59 0.98
C ALA A 136 6.52 -15.74 2.50
N ARG A 137 6.61 -16.97 3.01
CA ARG A 137 6.77 -17.23 4.46
C ARG A 137 8.02 -16.58 5.03
N MET A 138 9.14 -16.64 4.30
CA MET A 138 10.41 -16.02 4.71
C MET A 138 10.37 -14.49 4.71
N LEU A 139 9.67 -13.88 3.76
CA LEU A 139 9.49 -12.44 3.69
C LEU A 139 8.54 -11.96 4.79
N TRP A 140 7.41 -12.65 4.95
CA TRP A 140 6.44 -12.33 6.01
C TRP A 140 7.03 -12.50 7.41
N GLY A 141 7.75 -13.60 7.67
CA GLY A 141 8.37 -13.85 8.97
C GLY A 141 9.49 -12.87 9.34
N ARG A 142 9.99 -12.09 8.38
CA ARG A 142 10.97 -11.00 8.59
C ARG A 142 10.33 -9.61 8.54
N ALA A 143 9.07 -9.52 8.14
CA ALA A 143 8.39 -8.25 8.04
C ALA A 143 8.05 -7.74 9.44
N ASP A 144 8.41 -6.50 9.72
CA ASP A 144 7.91 -5.80 10.88
C ASP A 144 6.45 -5.45 10.63
N ALA A 145 5.57 -5.75 11.58
CA ALA A 145 4.21 -5.23 11.54
C ALA A 145 4.31 -3.71 11.37
N VAL A 146 3.58 -3.16 10.41
CA VAL A 146 3.42 -1.71 10.42
C VAL A 146 2.69 -1.44 11.73
N ALA A 147 3.27 -0.64 12.62
CA ALA A 147 2.63 -0.32 13.89
C ALA A 147 1.28 0.32 13.58
N ASP A 148 0.22 -0.07 14.29
CA ASP A 148 -1.01 0.71 14.28
C ASP A 148 -0.61 2.16 14.53
N ALA A 149 -1.17 3.08 13.75
CA ALA A 149 -0.93 4.51 13.90
C ALA A 149 -1.55 5.06 15.21
N GLY A 150 -1.40 4.34 16.31
CA GLY A 150 -1.37 4.91 17.63
C GLY A 150 -0.05 5.67 17.79
N ASP A 151 -0.13 6.97 17.55
CA ASP A 151 0.68 8.03 18.17
C ASP A 151 1.65 8.84 17.29
N GLU A 152 2.09 8.40 16.09
CA GLU A 152 3.08 9.21 15.33
C GLU A 152 2.88 9.38 13.82
N SER A 153 1.95 8.66 13.17
CA SER A 153 1.68 8.84 11.74
C SER A 153 0.43 9.70 11.50
N LEU A 154 0.57 10.78 10.73
CA LEU A 154 -0.55 11.54 10.18
C LEU A 154 -1.05 10.85 8.90
N GLY A 155 -2.35 10.56 8.78
CA GLY A 155 -2.94 10.20 7.48
C GLY A 155 -2.83 11.35 6.47
N ALA A 156 -2.90 11.13 5.16
CA ALA A 156 -2.58 12.23 4.23
C ALA A 156 -3.62 13.34 4.20
N THR A 157 -4.90 13.10 4.55
CA THR A 157 -5.85 14.20 4.74
C THR A 157 -5.40 15.11 5.87
N ASP A 158 -4.97 14.54 6.99
CA ASP A 158 -4.44 15.30 8.14
C ASP A 158 -3.16 16.06 7.76
N ARG A 159 -2.25 15.41 7.01
CA ARG A 159 -1.02 16.06 6.51
C ARG A 159 -1.32 17.20 5.54
N LYS A 160 -2.27 17.03 4.61
CA LYS A 160 -2.72 18.09 3.69
C LYS A 160 -3.35 19.25 4.43
N VAL A 161 -4.24 18.97 5.40
CA VAL A 161 -4.81 19.99 6.27
C VAL A 161 -3.71 20.73 7.02
N LEU A 162 -2.74 20.02 7.60
CA LEU A 162 -1.64 20.60 8.35
C LEU A 162 -0.70 21.46 7.49
N LEU A 163 -0.40 21.03 6.26
CA LEU A 163 0.36 21.81 5.27
C LEU A 163 -0.40 23.08 4.86
N MET A 164 -1.72 22.99 4.64
CA MET A 164 -2.52 24.17 4.33
C MET A 164 -2.61 25.13 5.53
N LEU A 165 -2.65 24.60 6.76
CA LEU A 165 -2.57 25.43 7.97
C LEU A 165 -1.22 26.16 8.08
N THR A 166 -0.10 25.53 7.71
CA THR A 166 1.21 26.20 7.72
C THR A 166 1.30 27.33 6.68
N GLN A 167 0.52 27.22 5.60
CA GLN A 167 0.36 28.27 4.58
C GLN A 167 -0.66 29.36 4.96
N GLY A 168 -1.29 29.26 6.14
CA GLY A 168 -2.28 30.24 6.61
C GLY A 168 -3.68 30.09 6.01
N ALA A 169 -4.01 28.92 5.43
CA ALA A 169 -5.33 28.67 4.90
C ALA A 169 -6.41 28.67 6.00
N THR A 170 -7.58 29.22 5.68
CA THR A 170 -8.75 29.17 6.57
C THR A 170 -9.49 27.85 6.41
N ASP A 171 -10.26 27.44 7.43
CA ASP A 171 -11.07 26.21 7.38
C ASP A 171 -11.95 26.14 6.11
N ARG A 172 -12.50 27.28 5.65
CA ARG A 172 -13.33 27.38 4.45
C ARG A 172 -12.53 27.14 3.16
N VAL A 173 -11.28 27.61 3.11
CA VAL A 173 -10.38 27.36 1.97
C VAL A 173 -9.99 25.88 1.93
N ILE A 174 -9.64 25.31 3.09
CA ILE A 174 -9.31 23.89 3.22
C ILE A 174 -10.50 23.01 2.84
N ALA A 175 -11.70 23.37 3.31
CA ALA A 175 -12.94 22.66 2.99
C ALA A 175 -13.19 22.61 1.48
N ARG A 176 -13.03 23.74 0.80
CA ARG A 176 -13.19 23.83 -0.65
C ARG A 176 -12.12 23.06 -1.41
N GLU A 177 -10.86 23.13 -0.99
CA GLU A 177 -9.73 22.49 -1.68
C GLU A 177 -9.76 20.96 -1.55
N LEU A 178 -10.24 20.45 -0.43
CA LEU A 178 -10.28 19.02 -0.13
C LEU A 178 -11.66 18.39 -0.36
N ASP A 179 -12.63 19.13 -0.90
CA ASP A 179 -14.03 18.72 -1.08
C ASP A 179 -14.67 18.16 0.22
N LEU A 180 -14.42 18.86 1.34
CA LEU A 180 -14.92 18.52 2.67
C LEU A 180 -15.91 19.58 3.19
N SER A 181 -16.77 19.19 4.12
CA SER A 181 -17.60 20.16 4.85
C SER A 181 -16.76 20.98 5.86
N ASP A 182 -17.15 22.24 6.11
CA ASP A 182 -16.55 23.09 7.16
C ASP A 182 -16.53 22.39 8.54
N ARG A 183 -17.57 21.59 8.84
CA ARG A 183 -17.66 20.79 10.07
C ARG A 183 -16.58 19.72 10.12
N THR A 184 -16.34 19.04 9.01
CA THR A 184 -15.30 18.00 8.89
C THR A 184 -13.92 18.61 9.09
N VAL A 185 -13.63 19.73 8.43
CA VAL A 185 -12.35 20.44 8.56
C VAL A 185 -12.11 20.89 9.98
N ARG A 186 -13.09 21.54 10.64
CA ARG A 186 -12.96 21.95 12.04
C ARG A 186 -12.62 20.80 12.98
N ARG A 187 -13.23 19.63 12.77
CA ARG A 187 -12.95 18.43 13.57
C ARG A 187 -11.51 17.93 13.34
N ILE A 188 -11.04 17.93 12.10
CA ILE A 188 -9.67 17.53 11.75
C ILE A 188 -8.66 18.49 12.37
N VAL A 189 -8.86 19.81 12.21
CA VAL A 189 -8.00 20.85 12.78
C VAL A 189 -7.94 20.75 14.31
N ALA A 190 -9.07 20.52 14.98
CA ALA A 190 -9.11 20.34 16.43
C ALA A 190 -8.31 19.11 16.87
N SER A 191 -8.48 17.98 16.18
CA SER A 191 -7.70 16.76 16.42
C SER A 191 -6.20 16.99 16.22
N LEU A 192 -5.80 17.69 15.16
CA LEU A 192 -4.39 18.00 14.88
C LEU A 192 -3.76 18.90 15.95
N LEU A 193 -4.49 19.92 16.41
CA LEU A 193 -4.04 20.79 17.50
C LEU A 193 -3.83 20.00 18.79
N GLU A 194 -4.79 19.13 19.14
CA GLU A 194 -4.72 18.27 20.33
C GLU A 194 -3.52 17.32 20.24
N ARG A 195 -3.35 16.64 19.11
CA ARG A 195 -2.22 15.73 18.86
C ARG A 195 -0.86 16.41 18.90
N LEU A 196 -0.76 17.65 18.40
CA LEU A 196 0.48 18.42 18.43
C LEU A 196 0.78 19.04 19.80
N GLY A 197 -0.22 19.11 20.69
CA GLY A 197 -0.15 19.92 21.91
C GLY A 197 -0.15 21.42 21.63
N ALA A 198 -0.68 21.83 20.47
CA ALA A 198 -0.65 23.19 19.98
C ALA A 198 -1.87 23.99 20.46
N ARG A 199 -1.63 25.23 20.92
CA ARG A 199 -2.68 26.15 21.40
C ARG A 199 -3.18 27.07 20.30
N SER A 200 -2.51 27.09 19.16
CA SER A 200 -2.90 27.87 17.98
C SER A 200 -2.54 27.15 16.68
N ARG A 201 -3.23 27.51 15.59
CA ARG A 201 -2.94 26.97 14.24
C ARG A 201 -1.52 27.29 13.78
N PHE A 202 -1.00 28.45 14.16
CA PHE A 202 0.38 28.84 13.88
C PHE A 202 1.39 27.96 14.63
N GLU A 203 1.15 27.74 15.93
CA GLU A 203 1.95 26.83 16.75
C GLU A 203 1.89 25.39 16.24
N ALA A 204 0.73 24.94 15.74
CA ALA A 204 0.59 23.64 15.09
C ALA A 204 1.51 23.51 13.88
N GLY A 205 1.61 24.55 13.04
CA GLY A 205 2.51 24.53 11.89
C GLY A 205 3.99 24.44 12.26
N MET A 206 4.43 25.17 13.29
CA MET A 206 5.81 25.09 13.80
C MET A 206 6.12 23.70 14.38
N LEU A 207 5.22 23.18 15.19
CA LEU A 207 5.36 21.86 15.82
C LEU A 207 5.30 20.71 14.81
N ALA A 208 4.53 20.88 13.73
CA ALA A 208 4.49 19.96 12.61
C ALA A 208 5.84 19.90 11.87
N ALA A 209 6.40 21.07 11.53
CA ALA A 209 7.71 21.14 10.87
C ALA A 209 8.83 20.54 11.76
N ALA A 210 8.80 20.82 13.07
CA ALA A 210 9.75 20.25 14.02
C ALA A 210 9.68 18.72 14.14
N ARG A 211 8.50 18.13 13.87
CA ARG A 211 8.26 16.68 13.86
C ARG A 211 8.43 16.03 12.48
N GLY A 212 8.79 16.79 11.45
CA GLY A 212 8.90 16.29 10.07
C GLY A 212 7.56 15.87 9.47
N TRP A 213 6.46 16.46 9.94
CA TRP A 213 5.10 16.16 9.48
C TRP A 213 4.71 16.92 8.21
N VAL A 214 5.39 18.03 7.94
CA VAL A 214 5.24 18.94 6.77
C VAL A 214 6.60 19.47 6.34
#